data_AF-A0A1X1CME9-F1
#
_entry.id   AF-A0A1X1CME9-F1
#
_cell.length_a   1.000
_cell.length_b   1.000
_cell.length_c   1.000
_cell.angle_alpha   90.00
_cell.angle_beta   90.00
_cell.angle_gamma   90.00
#
_symmetry.space_group_name_H-M   'P 1'
#
loop_
_entity.id
_entity.type
_entity.pdbx_description
1 polymer ?
#
loop_
_entity_poly.entity_id
_entity_poly.type
_entity_poly.pdbx_seq_one_letter_code
_entity_poly.pdbx_strand_id
1 'polypeptide(L)'
;MHNNEVDIHYYATEIRKLAAVHQAGKPLGEVKAKVDVLIQSMKETLGSDKTWQAEKWEELLSELNVYLTNKVDPRWMTVISHAKFRIKSRRQTAVYARKHFRS
;
A
#
# COMPACT_ATOMS: atom_id res chain seq x y z
N MET A 1 16.74 13.53 12.78
CA MET A 1 16.31 12.19 13.22
C MET A 1 14.79 12.15 13.15
N HIS A 2 14.22 11.51 12.14
CA HIS A 2 12.76 11.39 12.02
C HIS A 2 12.29 10.12 12.74
N ASN A 3 12.07 10.22 14.05
CA ASN A 3 11.52 9.12 14.87
C ASN A 3 9.99 9.07 14.81
N ASN A 4 9.41 9.13 13.61
CA ASN A 4 8.06 8.60 13.38
C ASN A 4 8.26 7.27 12.67
N GLU A 5 8.38 6.21 13.46
CA GLU A 5 8.42 4.85 12.94
C GLU A 5 7.07 4.58 12.24
N VAL A 6 7.10 4.48 10.92
CA VAL A 6 5.90 4.17 10.15
C VAL A 6 5.57 2.71 10.37
N ASP A 7 4.46 2.45 11.06
CA ASP A 7 3.96 1.11 11.33
C ASP A 7 3.38 0.49 10.05
N ILE A 8 4.22 -0.27 9.32
CA ILE A 8 3.84 -0.96 8.09
C ILE A 8 2.78 -2.03 8.36
N HIS A 9 2.85 -2.68 9.52
CA HIS A 9 1.93 -3.74 9.89
C HIS A 9 0.51 -3.21 10.08
N TYR A 10 0.36 -2.00 10.63
CA TYR A 10 -0.91 -1.29 10.68
C TYR A 10 -1.51 -1.12 9.29
N TYR A 11 -0.76 -0.56 8.34
CA TYR A 11 -1.26 -0.33 6.97
C TYR A 11 -1.61 -1.63 6.26
N ALA A 12 -0.78 -2.68 6.40
CA ALA A 12 -1.09 -4.00 5.85
C ALA A 12 -2.38 -4.57 6.45
N THR A 13 -2.57 -4.43 7.76
CA THR A 13 -3.76 -4.90 8.47
C THR A 13 -5.03 -4.16 8.04
N GLU A 14 -4.98 -2.84 7.90
CA GLU A 14 -6.13 -2.06 7.45
C GLU A 14 -6.52 -2.39 6.00
N ILE A 15 -5.54 -2.61 5.10
CA ILE A 15 -5.81 -3.06 3.73
C ILE A 15 -6.53 -4.43 3.74
N ARG A 16 -6.11 -5.36 4.61
CA ARG A 16 -6.77 -6.68 4.74
C ARG A 16 -8.20 -6.56 5.29
N LYS A 17 -8.43 -5.68 6.27
CA LYS A 17 -9.79 -5.41 6.78
C LYS A 17 -10.69 -4.85 5.69
N LEU A 18 -10.19 -3.92 4.88
CA LEU A 18 -10.92 -3.38 3.73
C LEU A 18 -11.27 -4.47 2.71
N ALA A 19 -10.35 -5.41 2.45
CA ALA A 19 -10.62 -6.55 1.58
C ALA A 19 -11.70 -7.48 2.16
N ALA A 20 -11.66 -7.78 3.47
CA ALA A 20 -12.70 -8.55 4.16
C ALA A 20 -14.07 -7.86 4.12
N VAL A 21 -14.10 -6.53 4.25
CA VAL A 21 -15.33 -5.74 4.13
C VAL A 21 -15.92 -5.83 2.71
N HIS A 22 -15.10 -5.82 1.66
CA HIS A 22 -15.58 -6.07 0.30
C HIS A 22 -16.11 -7.50 0.14
N GLN A 23 -15.39 -8.49 0.67
CA GLN A 23 -15.80 -9.89 0.66
C GLN A 23 -17.19 -10.06 1.31
N ALA A 24 -17.45 -9.34 2.41
CA ALA A 24 -18.74 -9.30 3.10
C ALA A 24 -19.86 -8.54 2.35
N GLY A 25 -19.60 -8.03 1.14
CA GLY A 25 -20.62 -7.45 0.26
C GLY A 25 -20.60 -5.93 0.12
N LYS A 26 -19.63 -5.22 0.73
CA LYS A 26 -19.50 -3.78 0.49
C LYS A 26 -19.12 -3.50 -0.98
N PRO A 27 -19.63 -2.44 -1.63
CA PRO A 27 -19.28 -2.13 -3.02
C PRO A 27 -17.77 -1.94 -3.24
N LEU A 28 -17.25 -2.53 -4.32
CA LEU A 28 -15.81 -2.50 -4.64
C LEU A 28 -15.28 -1.07 -4.81
N GLY A 29 -16.04 -0.19 -5.45
CA GLY A 29 -15.64 1.20 -5.68
C GLY A 29 -15.38 1.97 -4.39
N GLU A 30 -16.27 1.83 -3.39
CA GLU A 30 -16.08 2.44 -2.07
C GLU A 30 -14.86 1.88 -1.34
N VAL A 31 -14.64 0.57 -1.42
CA VAL A 31 -13.50 -0.07 -0.77
C VAL A 31 -12.18 0.38 -1.42
N LYS A 32 -12.12 0.48 -2.75
CA LYS A 32 -10.96 1.01 -3.48
C LYS A 32 -10.66 2.46 -3.09
N ALA A 33 -11.68 3.30 -2.95
CA ALA A 33 -11.49 4.69 -2.50
C ALA A 33 -10.89 4.74 -1.08
N LYS A 34 -11.35 3.88 -0.16
CA LYS A 34 -10.77 3.78 1.19
C LYS A 34 -9.32 3.30 1.18
N VAL A 35 -8.99 2.32 0.34
CA VAL A 35 -7.60 1.86 0.14
C VAL A 35 -6.72 3.01 -0.36
N ASP A 36 -7.22 3.79 -1.33
CA ASP A 36 -6.48 4.92 -1.88
C ASP A 36 -6.21 6.01 -0.84
N VAL A 37 -7.20 6.32 0.01
CA VAL A 37 -7.06 7.25 1.15
C VAL A 37 -6.03 6.75 2.15
N LEU A 38 -6.06 5.46 2.50
CA LEU A 38 -5.10 4.85 3.42
C LEU A 38 -3.66 4.86 2.87
N ILE A 39 -3.48 4.59 1.59
CA ILE A 39 -2.15 4.70 0.93
C ILE A 39 -1.70 6.17 0.90
N GLN A 40 -2.63 7.11 0.73
CA GLN A 40 -2.31 8.52 0.74
C GLN A 40 -1.88 9.01 2.13
N SER A 41 -2.54 8.58 3.21
CA SER A 41 -2.12 8.91 4.59
C SER A 41 -0.76 8.32 4.95
N MET A 42 -0.44 7.11 4.47
CA MET A 42 0.90 6.55 4.61
C MET A 42 1.95 7.43 3.92
N LYS A 43 1.67 7.87 2.69
CA LYS A 43 2.59 8.76 1.96
C LYS A 43 2.86 10.05 2.73
N GLU A 44 1.82 10.64 3.30
CA GLU A 44 1.93 11.87 4.10
C GLU A 44 2.78 11.64 5.35
N THR A 45 2.59 10.50 6.02
CA THR A 45 3.40 10.08 7.18
C THR A 45 4.88 9.89 6.82
N LEU A 46 5.17 9.36 5.63
CA LEU A 46 6.53 9.14 5.14
C LEU A 46 7.29 10.42 4.79
N GLY A 47 6.59 11.56 4.65
CA GLY A 47 7.21 12.84 4.31
C GLY A 47 7.78 12.90 2.89
N SER A 48 8.87 13.65 2.70
CA SER A 48 9.42 13.98 1.37
C SER A 48 10.59 13.11 0.92
N ASP A 49 11.26 12.41 1.85
CA ASP A 49 12.41 11.55 1.55
C ASP A 49 11.99 10.42 0.60
N LYS A 50 12.61 10.39 -0.59
CA LYS A 50 12.28 9.42 -1.65
C LYS A 50 12.93 8.06 -1.44
N THR A 51 14.08 8.00 -0.77
CA THR A 51 14.73 6.72 -0.44
C THR A 51 13.90 6.03 0.63
N TRP A 52 13.57 6.74 1.70
CA TRP A 52 12.71 6.23 2.77
C TRP A 52 11.33 5.82 2.26
N GLN A 53 10.70 6.64 1.40
CA GLN A 53 9.44 6.26 0.76
C GLN A 53 9.58 4.96 -0.03
N ALA A 54 10.61 4.83 -0.87
CA ALA A 54 10.79 3.64 -1.70
C ALA A 54 10.98 2.37 -0.85
N GLU A 55 11.77 2.46 0.23
CA GLU A 55 11.99 1.36 1.19
C GLU A 55 10.67 0.95 1.86
N LYS A 56 9.92 1.91 2.39
CA LYS A 56 8.65 1.62 3.07
C LYS A 56 7.54 1.13 2.16
N TRP A 57 7.51 1.56 0.90
CA TRP A 57 6.61 0.98 -0.10
C TRP A 57 6.98 -0.48 -0.42
N GLU A 58 8.27 -0.81 -0.46
CA GLU A 58 8.73 -2.18 -0.69
C GLU A 58 8.41 -3.10 0.49
N GLU A 59 8.56 -2.60 1.71
CA GLU A 59 8.20 -3.31 2.95
C GLU A 59 6.70 -3.65 2.96
N LEU A 60 5.84 -2.67 2.69
CA LEU A 60 4.39 -2.90 2.60
C LEU A 60 4.01 -3.88 1.47
N LEU A 61 4.68 -3.82 0.31
CA LEU A 61 4.47 -4.80 -0.76
C LEU A 61 4.83 -6.21 -0.31
N SER A 62 5.92 -6.36 0.41
CA SER A 62 6.40 -7.64 0.93
C SER A 62 5.41 -8.23 1.94
N GLU A 63 4.91 -7.41 2.87
CA GLU A 63 3.85 -7.84 3.80
C GLU A 63 2.58 -8.30 3.07
N LEU A 64 2.12 -7.54 2.07
CA LEU A 64 0.90 -7.90 1.32
C LEU A 64 1.06 -9.17 0.47
N ASN A 65 2.28 -9.50 0.04
CA ASN A 65 2.54 -10.70 -0.75
C ASN A 65 2.29 -11.99 0.03
N VAL A 66 2.51 -11.99 1.36
CA VAL A 66 2.31 -13.16 2.22
C VAL A 66 0.87 -13.68 2.13
N TYR A 67 -0.08 -12.79 1.88
CA TYR A 67 -1.50 -13.13 1.90
C TYR A 67 -2.08 -13.50 0.53
N LEU A 68 -1.27 -13.51 -0.53
CA LEU A 68 -1.71 -13.93 -1.86
C LEU A 68 -1.46 -15.43 -2.03
N THR A 69 -2.45 -16.22 -1.65
CA THR A 69 -2.47 -17.68 -1.91
C THR A 69 -3.59 -18.02 -2.88
N ASN A 70 -3.46 -19.16 -3.58
CA ASN A 70 -4.44 -19.61 -4.57
C ASN A 70 -5.81 -20.00 -3.96
N LYS A 71 -5.94 -19.99 -2.63
CA LYS A 71 -7.15 -20.39 -1.90
C LYS A 71 -7.98 -19.22 -1.38
N VAL A 72 -7.55 -17.97 -1.62
CA VAL A 72 -8.24 -16.79 -1.09
C VAL A 72 -9.41 -16.39 -1.98
N ASP A 73 -10.46 -15.85 -1.36
CA ASP A 73 -11.65 -15.36 -2.04
C ASP A 73 -11.30 -14.36 -3.17
N PRO A 74 -11.85 -14.52 -4.39
CA PRO A 74 -11.55 -13.63 -5.51
C PRO A 74 -11.88 -12.15 -5.26
N ARG A 75 -12.93 -11.85 -4.49
CA ARG A 75 -13.30 -10.47 -4.12
C ARG A 75 -12.24 -9.89 -3.20
N TRP A 76 -11.82 -10.66 -2.20
CA TRP A 76 -10.74 -10.26 -1.30
C TRP A 76 -9.45 -10.00 -2.10
N MET A 77 -9.09 -10.90 -3.02
CA MET A 77 -7.89 -10.78 -3.86
C MET A 77 -7.93 -9.56 -4.79
N THR A 78 -9.12 -9.17 -5.26
CA THR A 78 -9.30 -7.97 -6.10
C THR A 78 -8.87 -6.69 -5.36
N VAL A 79 -9.19 -6.58 -4.06
CA VAL A 79 -8.82 -5.42 -3.24
C VAL A 79 -7.31 -5.39 -2.97
N ILE A 80 -6.71 -6.53 -2.62
CA ILE A 80 -5.26 -6.61 -2.40
C ILE A 80 -4.48 -6.31 -3.68
N SER A 81 -4.95 -6.81 -4.82
CA SER A 81 -4.33 -6.53 -6.12
C SER A 81 -4.39 -5.06 -6.47
N HIS A 82 -5.52 -4.40 -6.21
CA HIS A 82 -5.66 -2.94 -6.35
C HIS A 82 -4.66 -2.19 -5.46
N ALA A 83 -4.58 -2.54 -4.17
CA ALA A 83 -3.64 -1.92 -3.25
C ALA A 83 -2.18 -2.04 -3.76
N LYS A 84 -1.78 -3.25 -4.16
CA LYS A 84 -0.43 -3.50 -4.70
C LYS A 84 -0.13 -2.68 -5.95
N PHE A 85 -1.08 -2.59 -6.88
CA PHE A 85 -0.92 -1.77 -8.08
C PHE A 85 -0.61 -0.31 -7.71
N ARG A 86 -1.36 0.25 -6.76
CA ARG A 86 -1.17 1.62 -6.27
C ARG A 86 0.17 1.80 -5.56
N ILE A 87 0.57 0.87 -4.70
CA ILE A 87 1.85 0.93 -3.98
C ILE A 87 3.02 0.81 -4.96
N LYS A 88 2.97 -0.10 -5.94
CA LYS A 88 4.00 -0.22 -6.99
C LYS A 88 4.16 1.08 -7.77
N SER A 89 3.06 1.73 -8.16
CA SER A 89 3.09 3.03 -8.83
C SER A 89 3.78 4.09 -7.96
N ARG A 90 3.46 4.17 -6.66
CA ARG A 90 4.10 5.11 -5.72
C ARG A 90 5.58 4.83 -5.52
N ARG A 91 5.98 3.56 -5.36
CA ARG A 91 7.38 3.14 -5.30
C ARG A 91 8.13 3.57 -6.55
N GLN A 92 7.55 3.33 -7.72
CA GLN A 92 8.14 3.72 -9.00
C GLN A 92 8.38 5.22 -9.04
N THR A 93 7.39 6.05 -8.74
CA THR A 93 7.57 7.51 -8.67
C THR A 93 8.72 7.93 -7.74
N ALA A 94 8.82 7.32 -6.55
CA ALA A 94 9.90 7.63 -5.61
C ALA A 94 11.29 7.25 -6.16
N VAL A 95 11.41 6.06 -6.77
CA VAL A 95 12.67 5.59 -7.38
C VAL A 95 13.08 6.45 -8.57
N TYR A 96 12.14 6.81 -9.44
CA TYR A 96 12.44 7.66 -10.61
C TYR A 96 12.83 9.08 -10.19
N ALA A 97 12.14 9.68 -9.21
CA ALA A 97 12.55 10.97 -8.67
C ALA A 97 14.01 10.94 -8.19
N ARG A 98 14.42 9.88 -7.48
CA ARG A 98 15.82 9.71 -7.04
C ARG A 98 16.84 9.75 -8.19
N LYS A 99 16.52 9.15 -9.33
CA LYS A 99 17.42 9.10 -10.49
C LYS A 99 17.65 10.47 -11.13
N HIS A 100 16.64 11.34 -11.11
CA HIS A 100 16.70 12.66 -11.76
C HIS A 100 17.33 13.77 -10.91
N PHE A 101 17.38 13.63 -9.57
CA PHE A 101 18.04 14.61 -8.69
C PHE A 101 19.54 14.33 -8.45
N ARG A 102 20.11 13.32 -9.13
CA ARG A 102 21.53 12.93 -9.03
C ARG A 102 22.35 13.29 -10.28
N SER A 103 21.83 14.14 -11.17
CA SER A 103 22.56 14.70 -12.32
C SER A 103 23.09 16.09 -12.04
#